data_AF-A0A8D8PI50-F1
#
_entry.id   AF-A0A8D8PI50-F1
#
_cell.length_a   1.000
_cell.length_b   1.000
_cell.length_c   1.000
_cell.angle_alpha   90.00
_cell.angle_beta   90.00
_cell.angle_gamma   90.00
#
_symmetry.space_group_name_H-M   'P 1'
#
loop_
_entity.id
_entity.type
_entity.pdbx_description
1 polymer ?
#
loop_
_entity_poly.entity_id
_entity_poly.type
_entity_poly.pdbx_seq_one_letter_code
_entity_poly.pdbx_strand_id
1 'polypeptide(L)'
;MIELYVALGVLAICLYFKWSCSHWRRIGNVDGPSPLPLFGNTLEQVLGTKHFGEIFDEVYKSYPSAAWVGIYQMFNKPSIVVRDLELVKDILVGDFASFNKNAFEVDEKVDPLIAMNPFVQDGEKWKERRSALIPLFSASKIRTVFPIIKNVAENLLQHVTDTRGASPDFEAKEMCGRYTVDSVSSSAFGIDAESITNPDGEFARNCFEFFNPNSTASFVRSLMLNFCPKVAAALNIG
;
A
#
# COMPACT_ATOMS: atom_id res chain seq x y z
N MET A 1 38.54 10.57 26.84
CA MET A 1 38.43 9.48 25.84
C MET A 1 36.99 9.22 25.43
N ILE A 2 36.06 8.93 26.36
CA ILE A 2 34.64 8.69 26.03
C ILE A 2 33.99 9.89 25.32
N GLU A 3 34.20 11.12 25.82
CA GLU A 3 33.67 12.35 25.22
C GLU A 3 34.12 12.55 23.76
N LEU A 4 35.38 12.19 23.45
CA LEU A 4 35.91 12.25 22.09
C LEU A 4 35.20 11.25 21.17
N TYR A 5 34.97 10.02 21.63
CA TYR A 5 34.22 9.02 20.86
C TYR A 5 32.77 9.43 20.64
N VAL A 6 32.12 10.03 21.65
CA VAL A 6 30.76 10.57 21.51
C VAL A 6 30.74 11.72 20.50
N ALA A 7 31.67 12.67 20.58
CA ALA A 7 31.75 13.78 19.64
C ALA A 7 32.01 13.32 18.20
N LEU A 8 32.91 12.35 18.00
CA LEU A 8 33.16 11.74 16.69
C LEU A 8 31.94 10.99 16.15
N GLY A 9 31.21 10.28 17.03
CA GLY A 9 29.97 9.60 16.67
C GLY A 9 28.89 10.58 16.20
N VAL A 10 28.66 11.67 16.95
CA VAL A 10 27.71 12.72 16.57
C VAL A 10 28.10 13.37 15.25
N LEU A 11 29.39 13.71 15.08
CA LEU A 11 29.88 14.28 13.82
C LEU A 11 29.65 13.35 12.64
N ALA A 12 29.96 12.05 12.78
CA ALA A 12 29.74 11.06 11.75
C ALA A 12 28.26 10.95 11.36
N ILE A 13 27.36 10.95 12.35
CA ILE A 13 25.90 10.94 12.12
C ILE A 13 25.44 12.19 11.38
N CYS A 14 25.90 13.38 11.80
CA CYS A 14 25.56 14.64 11.12
C CYS A 14 26.07 14.66 9.67
N LEU A 15 27.29 14.20 9.42
CA LEU A 15 27.86 14.11 8.07
C LEU A 15 27.10 13.09 7.21
N TYR A 16 26.74 11.94 7.77
CA TYR A 16 25.92 10.94 7.09
C TYR A 16 24.57 11.52 6.65
N PHE A 17 23.83 12.18 7.55
CA PHE A 17 22.54 12.75 7.19
C PHE A 17 22.67 13.91 6.21
N LYS A 18 23.70 14.76 6.33
CA LYS A 18 23.99 15.81 5.34
C LYS A 18 24.27 15.21 3.96
N TRP A 19 25.03 14.14 3.90
CA TRP A 19 25.33 13.42 2.66
C TRP A 19 24.08 12.74 2.08
N SER A 20 23.28 12.07 2.90
CA SER A 20 22.06 11.37 2.49
C SER A 20 21.01 12.35 1.95
N CYS A 21 20.75 13.45 2.67
CA CYS A 21 19.81 14.52 2.29
C CYS A 21 20.30 15.42 1.13
N SER A 22 21.44 15.10 0.51
CA SER A 22 21.97 15.85 -0.62
C SER A 22 22.04 15.03 -1.91
N HIS A 23 21.50 13.81 -1.95
CA HIS A 23 21.53 12.95 -3.14
C HIS A 23 21.07 13.68 -4.42
N TRP A 24 19.85 14.23 -4.44
CA TRP A 24 19.29 14.93 -5.61
C TRP A 24 20.09 16.18 -6.02
N ARG A 25 20.71 16.87 -5.05
CA ARG A 25 21.63 17.98 -5.32
C ARG A 25 22.91 17.49 -5.99
N ARG A 26 23.46 16.36 -5.52
CA ARG A 26 24.73 15.80 -5.99
C ARG A 26 24.66 15.19 -7.39
N ILE A 27 23.52 14.66 -7.80
CA ILE A 27 23.40 13.96 -9.10
C ILE A 27 23.01 14.87 -10.27
N GLY A 28 22.86 16.18 -10.05
CA GLY A 28 22.47 17.11 -11.10
C GLY A 28 21.51 18.22 -10.67
N ASN A 29 21.41 18.48 -9.36
CA ASN A 29 20.52 19.51 -8.81
C ASN A 29 19.06 19.33 -9.24
N VAL A 30 18.53 18.12 -9.07
CA VAL A 30 17.13 17.78 -9.35
C VAL A 30 16.21 18.55 -8.40
N ASP A 31 15.17 19.17 -8.96
CA ASP A 31 14.17 19.93 -8.21
C ASP A 31 13.41 19.05 -7.22
N GLY A 32 13.11 19.60 -6.05
CA GLY A 32 12.33 18.91 -5.03
C GLY A 32 12.37 19.56 -3.65
N PRO A 33 11.42 19.19 -2.77
CA PRO A 33 11.35 19.72 -1.43
C PRO A 33 12.57 19.31 -0.59
N SER A 34 12.99 20.18 0.33
CA SER A 34 14.07 19.86 1.26
C SER A 34 13.64 18.72 2.19
N PRO A 35 14.43 17.65 2.36
CA PRO A 35 14.09 16.54 3.25
C PRO A 35 14.41 16.84 4.71
N LEU A 36 13.68 16.20 5.61
CA LEU A 36 14.08 16.03 7.00
C LEU A 36 15.04 14.83 7.14
N PRO A 37 16.02 14.88 8.06
CA PRO A 37 16.79 13.70 8.43
C PRO A 37 15.87 12.56 8.87
N LEU A 38 16.22 11.34 8.48
CA LEU A 38 15.48 10.10 8.74
C LEU A 38 14.12 9.98 8.05
N PHE A 39 13.29 11.02 8.04
CA PHE A 39 11.91 10.94 7.55
C PHE A 39 11.74 11.40 6.10
N GLY A 40 12.76 12.04 5.51
CA GLY A 40 12.66 12.59 4.17
C GLY A 40 11.52 13.60 4.07
N ASN A 41 10.63 13.40 3.09
CA ASN A 41 9.44 14.20 2.84
C ASN A 41 8.15 13.49 3.30
N THR A 42 8.24 12.34 3.98
CA THR A 42 7.09 11.52 4.36
C THR A 42 6.80 11.54 5.86
N LEU A 43 7.24 12.58 6.59
CA LEU A 43 6.99 12.68 8.04
C LEU A 43 5.49 12.71 8.36
N GLU A 44 4.71 13.48 7.60
CA GLU A 44 3.26 13.59 7.79
C GLU A 44 2.54 12.25 7.58
N GLN A 45 3.06 11.39 6.69
CA GLN A 45 2.58 10.02 6.53
C GLN A 45 2.88 9.16 7.76
N VAL A 46 4.09 9.27 8.32
CA VAL A 46 4.48 8.51 9.52
C VAL A 46 3.69 8.95 10.74
N LEU A 47 3.39 10.24 10.85
CA LEU A 47 2.54 10.80 11.92
C LEU A 47 1.04 10.53 11.70
N GLY A 48 0.65 9.98 10.54
CA GLY A 48 -0.74 9.74 10.19
C GLY A 48 -1.56 11.02 9.94
N THR A 49 -0.90 12.17 9.76
CA THR A 49 -1.56 13.46 9.53
C THR A 49 -1.93 13.70 8.07
N LYS A 50 -1.24 13.03 7.13
CA LYS A 50 -1.57 13.03 5.70
C LYS A 50 -1.37 11.66 5.08
N HIS A 51 -2.20 11.32 4.11
CA HIS A 51 -1.97 10.15 3.28
C HIS A 51 -0.81 10.39 2.29
N PHE A 52 -0.04 9.36 1.91
CA PHE A 52 1.09 9.52 0.98
C PHE A 52 0.65 10.11 -0.37
N GLY A 53 -0.57 9.80 -0.82
CA GLY A 53 -1.14 10.34 -2.05
C GLY A 53 -1.31 11.86 -2.01
N GLU A 54 -1.68 12.42 -0.86
CA GLU A 54 -1.79 13.87 -0.68
C GLU A 54 -0.42 14.53 -0.72
N ILE A 55 0.56 13.95 -0.03
CA ILE A 55 1.95 14.44 -0.03
C ILE A 55 2.51 14.44 -1.46
N PHE A 56 2.29 13.35 -2.21
CA PHE A 56 2.80 13.25 -3.59
C PHE A 56 2.06 14.17 -4.55
N ASP A 57 0.77 14.42 -4.34
CA ASP A 57 -0.01 15.39 -5.12
C ASP A 57 0.44 16.84 -4.85
N GLU A 58 0.72 17.20 -3.60
CA GLU A 58 1.30 18.51 -3.25
C GLU A 58 2.67 18.72 -3.92
N VAL A 59 3.54 17.70 -3.86
CA VAL A 59 4.84 17.74 -4.55
C VAL A 59 4.63 17.81 -6.06
N TYR A 60 3.73 17.00 -6.62
CA TYR A 60 3.41 17.04 -8.04
C TYR A 60 3.00 18.47 -8.43
N LYS A 61 2.06 19.11 -7.73
CA LYS A 61 1.55 20.44 -8.10
C LYS A 61 2.58 21.57 -7.90
N SER A 62 3.51 21.43 -6.97
CA SER A 62 4.48 22.49 -6.61
C SER A 62 5.56 22.76 -7.67
N TYR A 63 5.80 21.84 -8.61
CA TYR A 63 6.90 21.95 -9.59
C TYR A 63 6.42 21.86 -11.05
N PRO A 64 5.49 22.74 -11.51
CA PRO A 64 4.70 22.60 -12.76
C PRO A 64 5.51 22.34 -14.03
N SER A 65 6.75 22.81 -14.10
CA SER A 65 7.64 22.70 -15.25
C SER A 65 8.55 21.47 -15.25
N ALA A 66 8.62 20.73 -14.13
CA ALA A 66 9.53 19.59 -14.00
C ALA A 66 8.88 18.30 -14.53
N ALA A 67 9.62 17.55 -15.35
CA ALA A 67 9.20 16.23 -15.84
C ALA A 67 9.15 15.16 -14.73
N TRP A 68 9.98 15.34 -13.69
CA TRP A 68 9.96 14.57 -12.45
C TRP A 68 10.51 15.42 -11.31
N VAL A 69 10.15 15.07 -10.08
CA VAL A 69 10.56 15.78 -8.86
C VAL A 69 11.23 14.81 -7.92
N GLY A 70 12.43 15.16 -7.43
CA GLY A 70 13.15 14.38 -6.45
C GLY A 70 12.53 14.50 -5.06
N ILE A 71 12.24 13.38 -4.43
CA ILE A 71 11.79 13.29 -3.04
C ILE A 71 12.67 12.32 -2.26
N TYR A 72 12.52 12.34 -0.95
CA TYR A 72 13.11 11.37 -0.05
C TYR A 72 11.99 10.68 0.72
N GLN A 73 11.95 9.36 0.67
CA GLN A 73 11.11 8.56 1.55
C GLN A 73 11.82 8.36 2.91
N MET A 74 11.22 7.54 3.78
CA MET A 74 11.82 7.15 5.04
C MET A 74 13.24 6.59 4.86
N PHE A 75 14.09 6.79 5.87
CA PHE A 75 15.54 6.60 5.84
C PHE A 75 16.28 7.45 4.80
N ASN A 76 15.67 8.54 4.35
CA ASN A 76 16.16 9.37 3.25
C ASN A 76 16.42 8.57 1.97
N LYS A 77 15.63 7.53 1.70
CA LYS A 77 15.69 6.79 0.44
C LYS A 77 15.32 7.73 -0.72
N PRO A 78 16.20 8.01 -1.68
CA PRO A 78 15.86 8.85 -2.82
C PRO A 78 14.75 8.18 -3.64
N SER A 79 13.75 8.96 -4.03
CA SER A 79 12.66 8.53 -4.92
C SER A 79 12.21 9.71 -5.79
N ILE A 80 11.41 9.45 -6.82
CA ILE A 80 10.91 10.50 -7.71
C ILE A 80 9.39 10.47 -7.79
N VAL A 81 8.80 11.66 -7.94
CA VAL A 81 7.41 11.84 -8.38
C VAL A 81 7.45 12.17 -9.86
N VAL A 82 7.00 11.26 -10.71
CA VAL A 82 7.03 11.40 -12.16
C VAL A 82 5.81 12.20 -12.63
N ARG A 83 6.03 13.11 -13.57
CA ARG A 83 4.99 14.00 -14.09
C ARG A 83 4.76 13.91 -15.57
N ASP A 84 5.83 13.70 -16.32
CA ASP A 84 5.78 13.54 -17.77
C ASP A 84 5.13 12.21 -18.15
N LEU A 85 4.18 12.25 -19.08
CA LEU A 85 3.38 11.08 -19.45
C LEU A 85 4.17 10.04 -20.25
N GLU A 86 5.15 10.44 -21.05
CA GLU A 86 6.00 9.47 -21.75
C GLU A 86 6.90 8.75 -20.74
N LEU A 87 7.43 9.44 -19.72
CA LEU A 87 8.15 8.77 -18.63
C LEU A 87 7.27 7.83 -17.81
N VAL A 88 6.02 8.22 -17.51
CA VAL A 88 5.07 7.33 -16.83
C VAL A 88 4.85 6.06 -17.65
N LYS A 89 4.70 6.19 -18.97
CA LYS A 89 4.53 5.06 -19.89
C LYS A 89 5.78 4.19 -19.96
N ASP A 90 6.96 4.78 -20.03
CA ASP A 90 8.23 4.04 -20.04
C ASP A 90 8.40 3.22 -18.75
N ILE A 91 8.04 3.80 -17.60
CA ILE A 91 8.13 3.14 -16.29
C ILE A 91 7.09 2.05 -16.11
N LEU A 92 5.82 2.32 -16.43
CA LEU A 92 4.72 1.40 -16.14
C LEU A 92 4.53 0.31 -17.22
N VAL A 93 5.03 0.54 -18.44
CA VAL A 93 4.80 -0.34 -19.60
C VAL A 93 6.09 -0.65 -20.36
N GLY A 94 6.94 0.36 -20.58
CA GLY A 94 8.07 0.27 -21.52
C GLY A 94 9.17 -0.69 -21.09
N ASP A 95 9.67 -0.56 -19.86
CA ASP A 95 10.87 -1.29 -19.43
C ASP A 95 10.65 -2.10 -18.13
N PHE A 96 10.02 -3.26 -18.27
CA PHE A 96 9.87 -4.20 -17.15
C PHE A 96 11.22 -4.65 -16.57
N ALA A 97 12.29 -4.74 -17.38
CA ALA A 97 13.59 -5.20 -16.87
C ALA A 97 14.15 -4.22 -15.83
N SER A 98 13.90 -2.93 -16.02
CA SER A 98 14.27 -1.88 -15.07
C SER A 98 13.23 -1.64 -13.97
N PHE A 99 11.92 -1.80 -14.26
CA PHE A 99 10.82 -1.40 -13.38
C PHE A 99 9.90 -2.56 -12.94
N ASN A 100 10.46 -3.73 -12.62
CA ASN A 100 9.68 -4.90 -12.18
C ASN A 100 9.42 -5.00 -10.67
N LYS A 101 9.90 -4.04 -9.88
CA LYS A 101 9.83 -4.09 -8.42
C LYS A 101 8.83 -3.06 -7.88
N ASN A 102 7.88 -3.53 -7.06
CA ASN A 102 6.94 -2.68 -6.35
C ASN A 102 7.56 -2.06 -5.09
N ALA A 103 6.89 -1.06 -4.54
CA ALA A 103 7.37 -0.34 -3.35
C ALA A 103 7.29 -1.17 -2.05
N PHE A 104 6.37 -2.14 -2.00
CA PHE A 104 6.12 -2.96 -0.82
C PHE A 104 6.82 -4.32 -0.96
N GLU A 105 7.63 -4.66 0.03
CA GLU A 105 8.43 -5.88 0.07
C GLU A 105 8.17 -6.63 1.38
N VAL A 106 7.95 -7.93 1.29
CA VAL A 106 7.78 -8.81 2.45
C VAL A 106 8.72 -9.99 2.30
N ASP A 107 9.45 -10.31 3.38
CA ASP A 107 10.30 -11.49 3.40
C ASP A 107 9.42 -12.74 3.44
N GLU A 108 9.58 -13.61 2.44
CA GLU A 108 8.84 -14.86 2.29
C GLU A 108 9.00 -15.80 3.50
N LYS A 109 10.10 -15.68 4.27
CA LYS A 109 10.29 -16.44 5.51
C LYS A 109 9.47 -15.92 6.68
N VAL A 110 9.10 -14.65 6.62
CA VAL A 110 8.42 -13.93 7.69
C VAL A 110 6.91 -14.04 7.50
N ASP A 111 6.42 -13.78 6.28
CA ASP A 111 5.03 -14.04 5.90
C ASP A 111 4.97 -14.63 4.48
N PRO A 112 4.91 -15.97 4.36
CA PRO A 112 4.87 -16.63 3.06
C PRO A 112 3.59 -16.33 2.30
N LEU A 113 2.46 -16.02 2.97
CA LEU A 113 1.18 -15.80 2.31
C LEU A 113 1.15 -14.42 1.64
N ILE A 114 1.54 -13.37 2.36
CA ILE A 114 1.60 -12.02 1.79
C ILE A 114 2.71 -11.91 0.74
N ALA A 115 3.83 -12.60 0.94
CA ALA A 115 4.87 -12.69 -0.10
C ALA A 115 4.36 -13.34 -1.40
N MET A 116 3.24 -14.06 -1.37
CA MET A 116 2.62 -14.58 -2.59
C MET A 116 1.77 -13.57 -3.37
N ASN A 117 1.45 -12.44 -2.77
CA ASN A 117 0.61 -11.42 -3.37
C ASN A 117 1.30 -10.80 -4.61
N PRO A 118 0.61 -10.69 -5.77
CA PRO A 118 1.17 -10.06 -6.98
C PRO A 118 1.64 -8.61 -6.81
N PHE A 119 1.19 -7.91 -5.77
CA PHE A 119 1.65 -6.55 -5.46
C PHE A 119 2.96 -6.51 -4.65
N VAL A 120 3.40 -7.66 -4.13
CA VAL A 120 4.67 -7.83 -3.38
C VAL A 120 5.75 -8.48 -4.25
N GLN A 121 5.34 -9.41 -5.11
CA GLN A 121 6.29 -10.13 -5.96
C GLN A 121 6.92 -9.24 -7.04
N ASP A 122 8.14 -9.62 -7.45
CA ASP A 122 8.90 -8.99 -8.52
C ASP A 122 9.44 -10.02 -9.53
N GLY A 123 10.00 -9.51 -10.61
CA GLY A 123 10.73 -10.27 -11.62
C GLY A 123 9.97 -11.46 -12.23
N GLU A 124 10.66 -12.59 -12.41
CA GLU A 124 10.12 -13.80 -13.04
C GLU A 124 9.05 -14.48 -12.20
N LYS A 125 9.18 -14.46 -10.86
CA LYS A 125 8.15 -15.00 -9.96
C LYS A 125 6.82 -14.30 -10.19
N TRP A 126 6.83 -12.97 -10.27
CA TRP A 126 5.64 -12.19 -10.59
C TRP A 126 5.06 -12.53 -11.95
N LYS A 127 5.90 -12.64 -13.00
CA LYS A 127 5.45 -12.98 -14.36
C LYS A 127 4.74 -14.32 -14.41
N GLU A 128 5.33 -15.35 -13.80
CA GLU A 128 4.79 -16.71 -13.76
C GLU A 128 3.40 -16.71 -13.12
N ARG A 129 3.27 -16.14 -11.91
CA ARG A 129 2.01 -16.15 -11.18
C ARG A 129 0.94 -15.28 -11.81
N ARG A 130 1.31 -14.10 -12.30
CA ARG A 130 0.38 -13.23 -13.02
C ARG A 130 -0.15 -13.93 -14.28
N SER A 131 0.70 -14.65 -15.01
CA SER A 131 0.28 -15.43 -16.18
C SER A 131 -0.72 -16.53 -15.83
N ALA A 132 -0.61 -17.14 -14.65
CA ALA A 132 -1.59 -18.11 -14.16
C ALA A 132 -2.91 -17.46 -13.72
N LEU A 133 -2.89 -16.24 -13.20
CA LEU A 133 -4.08 -15.53 -12.70
C LEU A 133 -4.90 -14.84 -13.79
N ILE A 134 -4.25 -14.22 -14.79
CA ILE A 134 -4.93 -13.43 -15.85
C ILE A 134 -6.10 -14.19 -16.52
N PRO A 135 -5.99 -15.49 -16.88
CA PRO A 135 -7.09 -16.22 -17.53
C PRO A 135 -8.39 -16.27 -16.70
N LEU A 136 -8.29 -16.19 -15.37
CA LEU A 136 -9.45 -16.20 -14.47
C LEU A 136 -10.30 -14.93 -14.60
N PHE A 137 -9.71 -13.83 -15.09
CA PHE A 137 -10.36 -12.53 -15.26
C PHE A 137 -10.80 -12.26 -16.71
N SER A 138 -10.87 -13.28 -17.57
CA SER A 138 -11.39 -13.12 -18.92
C SER A 138 -12.87 -12.72 -18.91
N ALA A 139 -13.32 -12.00 -19.95
CA ALA A 139 -14.71 -11.57 -20.08
C ALA A 139 -15.72 -12.73 -20.06
N SER A 140 -15.30 -13.94 -20.46
CA SER A 140 -16.15 -15.14 -20.33
C SER A 140 -16.31 -15.56 -18.87
N LYS A 141 -15.23 -15.58 -18.09
CA LYS A 141 -15.26 -15.95 -16.67
C LYS A 141 -16.03 -14.92 -15.84
N ILE A 142 -15.81 -13.63 -16.10
CA ILE A 142 -16.58 -12.56 -15.45
C ILE A 142 -18.08 -12.69 -15.73
N ARG A 143 -18.47 -13.01 -16.97
CA ARG A 143 -19.89 -13.25 -17.31
C ARG A 143 -20.50 -14.44 -16.55
N THR A 144 -19.73 -15.51 -16.31
CA THR A 144 -20.19 -16.65 -15.52
C THR A 144 -20.43 -16.29 -14.06
N VAL A 145 -19.62 -15.40 -13.50
CA VAL A 145 -19.71 -14.97 -12.09
C VAL A 145 -20.75 -13.86 -11.88
N PHE A 146 -21.04 -13.07 -12.91
CA PHE A 146 -21.95 -11.91 -12.81
C PHE A 146 -23.31 -12.20 -12.12
N PRO A 147 -24.02 -13.31 -12.41
CA PRO A 147 -25.27 -13.62 -11.71
C PRO A 147 -25.11 -13.74 -10.19
N ILE A 148 -23.98 -14.26 -9.72
CA ILE A 148 -23.66 -14.40 -8.28
C ILE A 148 -23.54 -13.00 -7.66
N ILE A 149 -22.76 -12.12 -8.28
CA ILE A 149 -22.58 -10.73 -7.82
C ILE A 149 -23.91 -9.98 -7.83
N LYS A 150 -24.73 -10.17 -8.87
CA LYS A 150 -26.07 -9.58 -8.96
C LYS A 150 -26.97 -10.03 -7.80
N ASN A 151 -26.95 -11.32 -7.45
CA ASN A 151 -27.73 -11.85 -6.33
C ASN A 151 -27.30 -11.21 -4.99
N VAL A 152 -26.00 -11.04 -4.76
CA VAL A 152 -25.50 -10.32 -3.57
C VAL A 152 -25.97 -8.86 -3.54
N ALA A 153 -26.01 -8.18 -4.70
CA ALA A 153 -26.54 -6.83 -4.79
C ALA A 153 -28.06 -6.77 -4.51
N GLU A 154 -28.82 -7.77 -4.95
CA GLU A 154 -30.26 -7.89 -4.63
C GLU A 154 -30.48 -8.11 -3.13
N ASN A 155 -29.67 -8.97 -2.48
CA ASN A 155 -29.70 -9.15 -1.03
C ASN A 155 -29.40 -7.86 -0.26
N LEU A 156 -28.40 -7.09 -0.73
CA LEU A 156 -28.10 -5.79 -0.14
C LEU A 156 -29.28 -4.82 -0.27
N LEU A 157 -29.88 -4.74 -1.46
CA LEU A 157 -31.03 -3.88 -1.70
C LEU A 157 -32.21 -4.26 -0.81
N GLN A 158 -32.46 -5.56 -0.64
CA GLN A 158 -33.50 -6.05 0.25
C GLN A 158 -33.21 -5.64 1.70
N HIS A 159 -31.99 -5.86 2.19
CA HIS A 159 -31.59 -5.45 3.54
C HIS A 159 -31.78 -3.95 3.79
N VAL A 160 -31.36 -3.10 2.84
CA VAL A 160 -31.56 -1.65 2.92
C VAL A 160 -33.04 -1.28 2.91
N THR A 161 -33.86 -1.98 2.13
CA THR A 161 -35.31 -1.74 2.06
C THR A 161 -35.99 -2.10 3.38
N ASP A 162 -35.61 -3.23 3.99
CA ASP A 162 -36.20 -3.72 5.23
C ASP A 162 -35.79 -2.90 6.46
N THR A 163 -34.59 -2.34 6.43
CA THR A 163 -34.06 -1.49 7.51
C THR A 163 -34.37 0.00 7.30
N ARG A 164 -35.03 0.36 6.19
CA ARG A 164 -35.36 1.75 5.85
C ARG A 164 -36.29 2.36 6.89
N GLY A 165 -35.78 3.30 7.67
CA GLY A 165 -36.53 4.01 8.72
C GLY A 165 -36.19 3.58 10.15
N ALA A 166 -35.34 2.56 10.35
CA ALA A 166 -34.81 2.23 11.66
C ALA A 166 -33.85 3.31 12.19
N SER A 167 -33.15 3.99 11.29
CA SER A 167 -32.23 5.10 11.57
C SER A 167 -32.28 6.11 10.41
N PRO A 168 -32.10 7.42 10.68
CA PRO A 168 -31.89 8.41 9.62
C PRO A 168 -30.55 8.23 8.90
N ASP A 169 -29.58 7.58 9.56
CA ASP A 169 -28.21 7.42 9.09
C ASP A 169 -27.85 5.93 8.92
N PHE A 170 -26.93 5.64 8.00
CA PHE A 170 -26.32 4.32 7.84
C PHE A 170 -24.81 4.43 7.60
N GLU A 171 -24.06 3.42 8.04
CA GLU A 171 -22.61 3.35 7.82
C GLU A 171 -22.33 2.76 6.42
N ALA A 172 -22.04 3.63 5.45
CA ALA A 172 -21.84 3.23 4.05
C ALA A 172 -20.57 2.40 3.83
N LYS A 173 -19.49 2.64 4.58
CA LYS A 173 -18.23 1.89 4.47
C LYS A 173 -18.43 0.45 4.93
N GLU A 174 -19.12 0.24 6.04
CA GLU A 174 -19.46 -1.08 6.55
C GLU A 174 -20.35 -1.82 5.56
N MET A 175 -21.39 -1.15 5.05
CA MET A 175 -22.32 -1.71 4.07
C MET A 175 -21.62 -2.15 2.77
N CYS A 176 -20.80 -1.26 2.19
CA CYS A 176 -20.00 -1.60 1.00
C CYS A 176 -18.96 -2.68 1.29
N GLY A 177 -18.39 -2.70 2.51
CA GLY A 177 -17.47 -3.73 2.97
C GLY A 177 -18.15 -5.11 2.99
N ARG A 178 -19.33 -5.22 3.60
CA ARG A 178 -20.13 -6.46 3.65
C ARG A 178 -20.52 -6.94 2.25
N TYR A 179 -21.01 -6.03 1.40
CA TYR A 179 -21.26 -6.36 -0.01
C TYR A 179 -20.01 -6.91 -0.74
N THR A 180 -18.85 -6.31 -0.49
CA THR A 180 -17.58 -6.76 -1.09
C THR A 180 -17.20 -8.15 -0.58
N VAL A 181 -17.33 -8.40 0.73
CA VAL A 181 -17.08 -9.70 1.35
C VAL A 181 -17.98 -10.77 0.73
N ASP A 182 -19.30 -10.57 0.70
CA ASP A 182 -20.24 -11.56 0.16
C ASP A 182 -20.03 -11.79 -1.35
N SER A 183 -19.72 -10.72 -2.10
CA SER A 183 -19.43 -10.83 -3.53
C SER A 183 -18.19 -11.69 -3.78
N VAL A 184 -17.11 -11.47 -3.04
CA VAL A 184 -15.86 -12.23 -3.19
C VAL A 184 -15.99 -13.64 -2.63
N SER A 185 -16.59 -13.82 -1.44
CA SER A 185 -16.78 -15.13 -0.81
C SER A 185 -17.59 -16.05 -1.73
N SER A 186 -18.68 -15.52 -2.29
CA SER A 186 -19.59 -16.29 -3.15
C SER A 186 -18.96 -16.59 -4.50
N SER A 187 -18.29 -15.60 -5.11
CA SER A 187 -17.73 -15.77 -6.46
C SER A 187 -16.43 -16.58 -6.51
N ALA A 188 -15.52 -16.34 -5.57
CA ALA A 188 -14.18 -16.93 -5.58
C ALA A 188 -14.10 -18.23 -4.78
N PHE A 189 -14.88 -18.34 -3.69
CA PHE A 189 -14.82 -19.50 -2.79
C PHE A 189 -16.08 -20.36 -2.81
N GLY A 190 -17.17 -19.88 -3.42
CA GLY A 190 -18.47 -20.56 -3.39
C GLY A 190 -19.09 -20.59 -1.99
N ILE A 191 -18.70 -19.64 -1.12
CA ILE A 191 -19.16 -19.55 0.27
C ILE A 191 -20.13 -18.37 0.37
N ASP A 192 -21.33 -18.64 0.86
CA ASP A 192 -22.21 -17.58 1.35
C ASP A 192 -21.71 -17.17 2.73
N ALA A 193 -21.14 -15.96 2.84
CA ALA A 193 -20.63 -15.44 4.10
C ALA A 193 -21.76 -14.80 4.94
N GLU A 194 -22.94 -14.60 4.35
CA GLU A 194 -24.10 -13.95 4.96
C GLU A 194 -23.74 -12.62 5.66
N SER A 195 -22.71 -11.90 5.20
CA SER A 195 -22.14 -10.79 5.95
C SER A 195 -23.09 -9.59 6.01
N ILE A 196 -24.01 -9.46 5.06
CA ILE A 196 -25.03 -8.40 5.05
C ILE A 196 -26.06 -8.62 6.16
N THR A 197 -26.46 -9.86 6.42
CA THR A 197 -27.55 -10.20 7.36
C THR A 197 -27.05 -10.68 8.72
N ASN A 198 -25.81 -11.17 8.79
CA ASN A 198 -25.19 -11.68 10.00
C ASN A 198 -23.97 -10.81 10.39
N PRO A 199 -24.14 -9.86 11.32
CA PRO A 199 -23.06 -8.99 11.79
C PRO A 199 -21.86 -9.75 12.37
N ASP A 200 -22.10 -10.91 12.98
CA ASP A 200 -21.14 -11.73 13.71
C ASP A 200 -20.57 -12.90 12.87
N GLY A 201 -20.83 -12.90 11.56
CA GLY A 201 -20.33 -13.92 10.65
C GLY A 201 -18.81 -14.06 10.70
N GLU A 202 -18.32 -15.28 10.93
CA GLU A 202 -16.89 -15.54 11.14
C GLU A 202 -16.02 -15.09 9.95
N PHE A 203 -16.48 -15.38 8.73
CA PHE A 203 -15.77 -14.99 7.51
C PHE A 203 -15.62 -13.47 7.39
N ALA A 204 -16.72 -12.75 7.57
CA ALA A 204 -16.74 -11.28 7.52
C ALA A 204 -15.86 -10.67 8.61
N ARG A 205 -15.97 -11.17 9.85
CA ARG A 205 -15.16 -10.71 10.99
C ARG A 205 -13.66 -10.87 10.70
N ASN A 206 -13.24 -12.04 10.24
CA ASN A 206 -11.84 -12.31 9.90
C ASN A 206 -11.35 -11.39 8.75
N CYS A 207 -12.19 -11.14 7.73
CA CYS A 207 -11.86 -10.18 6.67
C CYS A 207 -11.70 -8.75 7.20
N PHE A 208 -12.62 -8.28 8.04
CA PHE A 208 -12.54 -6.91 8.58
C PHE A 208 -11.37 -6.73 9.53
N GLU A 209 -11.04 -7.72 10.36
CA GLU A 209 -9.85 -7.72 11.22
C GLU A 209 -8.56 -7.66 10.41
N PHE A 210 -8.49 -8.37 9.27
CA PHE A 210 -7.34 -8.33 8.37
C PHE A 210 -7.13 -6.94 7.75
N PHE A 211 -8.21 -6.27 7.30
CA PHE A 211 -8.10 -4.97 6.63
C PHE A 211 -8.16 -3.74 7.57
N ASN A 212 -8.69 -3.88 8.78
CA ASN A 212 -8.72 -2.84 9.80
C ASN A 212 -8.07 -3.36 11.08
N PRO A 213 -6.73 -3.42 11.13
CA PRO A 213 -6.03 -3.81 12.34
C PRO A 213 -6.31 -2.82 13.48
N ASN A 214 -7.21 -3.17 14.40
CA ASN A 214 -7.73 -2.29 15.46
C ASN A 214 -6.75 -2.06 16.63
N SER A 215 -5.46 -2.40 16.49
CA SER A 215 -4.49 -2.25 17.58
C SER A 215 -3.32 -1.37 17.18
N THR A 216 -2.87 -0.51 18.11
CA THR A 216 -1.64 0.28 17.97
C THR A 216 -0.44 -0.60 17.67
N ALA A 217 -0.41 -1.83 18.20
CA ALA A 217 0.63 -2.81 17.92
C ALA A 217 0.62 -3.25 16.44
N SER A 218 -0.56 -3.48 15.87
CA SER A 218 -0.72 -3.81 14.46
C SER A 218 -0.36 -2.63 13.55
N PHE A 219 -0.70 -1.40 13.94
CA PHE A 219 -0.26 -0.19 13.21
C PHE A 219 1.27 -0.06 13.20
N VAL A 220 1.92 -0.21 14.36
CA VAL A 220 3.39 -0.20 14.47
C VAL A 220 4.01 -1.33 13.65
N ARG A 221 3.43 -2.53 13.69
CA ARG A 221 3.83 -3.69 12.87
C ARG A 221 3.74 -3.38 11.38
N SER A 222 2.63 -2.80 10.91
CA SER A 222 2.48 -2.36 9.50
C SER A 222 3.49 -1.28 9.11
N LEU A 223 3.80 -0.33 9.99
CA LEU A 223 4.85 0.66 9.75
C LEU A 223 6.24 0.01 9.65
N MET A 224 6.56 -0.95 10.52
CA MET A 224 7.83 -1.66 10.51
C MET A 224 8.00 -2.50 9.24
N LEU A 225 6.97 -3.19 8.79
CA LEU A 225 6.99 -3.94 7.53
C LEU A 225 7.17 -3.01 6.32
N ASN A 226 6.45 -1.88 6.28
CA ASN A 226 6.50 -0.96 5.14
C ASN A 226 7.83 -0.19 5.05
N PHE A 227 8.33 0.31 6.17
CA PHE A 227 9.47 1.23 6.16
C PHE A 227 10.78 0.58 6.55
N CYS A 228 10.74 -0.47 7.38
CA CYS A 228 11.91 -1.11 7.96
C CYS A 228 11.93 -2.64 7.73
N PRO A 229 11.68 -3.16 6.51
CA PRO A 229 11.44 -4.59 6.30
C PRO A 229 12.60 -5.48 6.81
N LYS A 230 13.85 -5.00 6.72
CA LYS A 230 15.02 -5.71 7.26
C LYS A 230 15.03 -5.78 8.80
N VAL A 231 14.56 -4.73 9.46
CA VAL A 231 14.44 -4.70 10.93
C VAL A 231 13.26 -5.58 11.35
N ALA A 232 12.13 -5.49 10.64
CA ALA A 232 10.98 -6.37 10.88
C ALA A 232 11.38 -7.84 10.75
N ALA A 233 12.13 -8.20 9.69
CA ALA A 233 12.65 -9.55 9.51
C ALA A 233 13.63 -9.97 10.63
N ALA A 234 14.54 -9.09 11.04
CA ALA A 234 15.45 -9.38 12.16
C ALA A 234 14.71 -9.59 13.50
N LEU A 235 13.56 -8.96 13.67
CA LEU A 235 12.71 -9.07 14.86
C LEU A 235 11.61 -10.14 14.72
N ASN A 236 11.55 -10.89 13.62
CA ASN A 236 10.47 -11.85 13.30
C ASN A 236 9.06 -11.24 13.38
N ILE A 237 8.93 -9.99 12.98
CA ILE A 237 7.65 -9.29 12.88
C ILE A 237 7.13 -9.54 11.46
N GLY A 238 6.22 -10.51 11.30
CA GLY A 238 5.49 -10.73 10.04
C GLY A 238 4.17 -10.02 10.00
#